data_AF-A0A7V9INE3-F1
#
_entry.id   AF-A0A7V9INE3-F1
#
_cell.length_a   1.000
_cell.length_b   1.000
_cell.length_c   1.000
_cell.angle_alpha   90.00
_cell.angle_beta   90.00
_cell.angle_gamma   90.00
#
_symmetry.space_group_name_H-M   'P 1'
#
loop_
_entity.id
_entity.type
_entity.pdbx_description
1 polymer ?
#
loop_
_entity_poly.entity_id
_entity_poly.type
_entity_poly.pdbx_seq_one_letter_code
_entity_poly.pdbx_strand_id
1 'polypeptide(L)' 'MNRSYESEFTLFLRELKQKNPEIEREQRIGRAIFWDKNIEKDLYRRYKASDVPQPAYVYGSKVNPTKASS' A
#
# COMPACT_ATOMS: atom_id res chain seq x y z
N MET A 1 17.01 5.92 38.27
CA MET A 1 16.41 6.75 37.21
C MET A 1 16.73 6.10 35.88
N ASN A 2 15.73 5.55 35.19
CA ASN A 2 15.93 4.95 33.87
C ASN A 2 16.05 6.09 32.84
N ARG A 3 17.27 6.37 32.36
CA ARG A 3 17.44 7.25 31.20
C ARG A 3 17.03 6.46 29.97
N SER A 4 15.78 6.63 29.52
CA SER A 4 15.37 6.15 28.21
C SER A 4 16.29 6.77 27.18
N TYR A 5 17.13 5.97 26.55
CA TYR A 5 17.95 6.42 25.43
C TYR A 5 17.00 6.85 24.31
N GLU A 6 17.13 8.10 23.89
CA GLU A 6 16.47 8.61 22.72
C GLU A 6 17.52 8.76 21.61
N SER A 7 17.20 8.26 20.41
CA SER A 7 18.11 8.41 19.27
C SER A 7 18.23 9.87 18.85
N GLU A 8 19.40 10.28 18.38
CA GLU A 8 19.63 11.63 17.85
C GLU A 8 18.65 11.99 16.72
N PHE A 9 18.26 11.00 15.93
CA PHE A 9 17.28 11.17 14.87
C PHE A 9 15.89 11.51 15.39
N THR A 10 15.47 10.91 16.52
CA THR A 10 14.19 11.23 17.14
C THR A 10 14.16 12.66 17.68
N LEU A 11 15.27 13.11 18.29
CA LEU A 11 15.44 14.50 18.73
C LEU A 11 15.37 15.46 17.55
N PHE A 12 16.10 15.17 16.48
CA PHE A 12 16.08 15.96 15.25
C PHE A 12 14.67 16.10 14.66
N LEU A 13 13.94 14.98 14.51
CA LEU A 13 12.57 15.02 13.99
C LEU A 13 11.62 15.84 14.86
N ARG A 14 11.80 15.77 16.19
CA ARG A 14 10.99 16.57 17.13
C ARG A 14 11.26 18.06 16.95
N GLU A 15 12.52 18.46 16.90
CA GLU A 15 12.89 19.86 16.69
C GLU A 15 12.42 20.38 15.34
N LEU A 16 12.53 19.57 14.28
CA LEU A 16 12.06 19.92 12.93
C LEU A 16 10.55 20.21 12.93
N LYS A 17 9.76 19.34 13.56
CA LYS A 17 8.31 19.51 13.67
C LYS A 17 7.92 20.71 14.53
N GLN A 18 8.66 20.99 15.60
CA GLN A 18 8.44 22.17 16.44
C GLN A 18 8.70 23.47 15.69
N LYS A 19 9.78 23.53 14.90
CA LYS A 19 10.12 24.69 14.08
C LYS A 19 9.12 24.90 12.95
N ASN A 20 8.59 23.81 12.38
CA ASN A 20 7.75 23.84 11.18
C ASN A 20 6.41 23.09 11.40
N PRO A 21 5.44 23.69 12.11
CA PRO A 21 4.16 23.05 12.41
C PRO A 21 3.32 22.71 11.15
N GLU A 22 3.55 23.41 10.04
CA GLU A 22 2.88 23.17 8.76
C GLU A 22 3.17 21.80 8.14
N ILE A 23 4.32 21.18 8.48
CA ILE A 23 4.73 19.88 7.94
C ILE A 23 3.67 18.81 8.19
N GLU A 24 2.99 18.83 9.35
CA GLU A 24 1.96 17.83 9.65
C GLU A 24 0.68 18.04 8.83
N ARG A 25 0.37 19.29 8.47
CA ARG A 25 -0.74 19.58 7.55
C ARG A 25 -0.39 19.07 6.14
N GLU A 26 0.81 19.38 5.66
CA GLU A 26 1.28 18.93 4.34
C GLU A 26 1.39 17.40 4.26
N GLN A 27 1.86 16.74 5.32
CA GLN A 27 1.93 15.29 5.39
C GLN A 27 0.53 14.65 5.26
N ARG A 28 -0.48 15.24 5.91
CA ARG A 28 -1.87 14.78 5.78
C ARG A 28 -2.40 14.97 4.36
N ILE A 29 -2.15 16.13 3.75
CA ILE A 29 -2.55 16.43 2.37
C ILE A 29 -1.86 15.48 1.38
N GLY A 30 -0.55 15.33 1.48
CA GLY A 30 0.24 14.43 0.63
C GLY A 30 -0.22 12.98 0.75
N ARG A 31 -0.62 12.54 1.96
CA ARG A 31 -1.24 11.23 2.15
C ARG A 31 -2.59 11.14 1.44
N ALA A 32 -3.46 12.14 1.57
CA ALA A 32 -4.77 12.12 0.93
C ALA A 32 -4.67 12.03 -0.60
N ILE A 33 -3.72 12.75 -1.23
CA ILE A 33 -3.53 12.75 -2.70
C ILE A 33 -3.33 11.34 -3.27
N PHE A 34 -2.45 10.54 -2.66
CA PHE A 34 -2.07 9.25 -3.23
C PHE A 34 -2.89 8.07 -2.69
N TRP A 35 -3.35 8.18 -1.45
CA TRP A 35 -3.98 7.06 -0.74
C TRP A 35 -5.51 7.12 -0.74
N ASP A 36 -6.11 8.32 -0.77
CA ASP A 36 -7.57 8.46 -0.81
C ASP A 36 -8.08 8.37 -2.25
N LYS A 37 -8.16 7.15 -2.76
CA LYS A 37 -8.66 6.88 -4.10
C LYS A 37 -10.18 6.69 -4.06
N ASN A 38 -10.92 7.67 -4.57
CA ASN A 38 -12.34 7.50 -4.87
C ASN A 38 -12.52 6.55 -6.05
N ILE A 39 -12.78 5.28 -5.76
CA ILE A 39 -13.05 4.26 -6.77
C ILE A 39 -14.57 4.15 -6.96
N GLU A 40 -15.03 4.33 -8.19
CA GLU A 40 -16.41 4.07 -8.59
C GLU A 40 -16.68 2.56 -8.49
N LYS A 41 -17.65 2.18 -7.64
CA LYS A 41 -17.86 0.78 -7.24
C LYS A 41 -18.31 -0.10 -8.40
N ASP A 42 -19.05 0.44 -9.36
CA ASP A 42 -19.52 -0.32 -10.52
C ASP A 42 -18.37 -0.59 -11.49
N LEU A 43 -17.51 0.40 -11.74
CA LEU A 43 -16.29 0.24 -12.53
C LEU A 43 -15.34 -0.79 -11.91
N TYR A 44 -15.13 -0.75 -10.60
CA TYR A 44 -14.32 -1.75 -9.90
C TYR A 44 -14.88 -3.16 -10.05
N ARG A 45 -16.20 -3.32 -9.92
CA ARG A 45 -16.89 -4.59 -10.13
C ARG A 45 -16.71 -5.11 -11.56
N ARG A 46 -16.85 -4.24 -12.57
CA ARG A 46 -16.65 -4.60 -13.98
C ARG A 46 -15.20 -4.97 -14.27
N TYR A 47 -14.24 -4.24 -13.70
CA TYR A 47 -12.82 -4.55 -13.83
C TYR A 47 -12.49 -5.93 -13.24
N LYS A 48 -12.99 -6.21 -12.03
CA LYS A 48 -12.85 -7.53 -11.40
C LYS A 48 -13.53 -8.65 -12.18
N ALA A 49 -14.68 -8.39 -12.79
CA ALA A 49 -15.37 -9.37 -13.62
C ALA A 49 -14.66 -9.64 -14.97
N SER A 50 -13.83 -8.70 -15.42
CA SER A 50 -13.07 -8.80 -16.68
C SER A 50 -11.66 -9.39 -16.48
N ASP A 51 -11.30 -9.75 -15.26
CA ASP A 51 -9.96 -10.25 -14.92
C ASP A 51 -9.74 -11.63 -15.54
N VAL A 52 -8.63 -11.80 -16.26
CA VAL A 52 -8.27 -13.05 -16.92
C VAL A 52 -7.26 -13.77 -16.03
N PRO A 53 -7.53 -15.00 -15.56
CA PRO A 53 -6.61 -15.72 -14.69
C PRO A 53 -5.28 -15.93 -15.41
N GLN A 54 -4.21 -15.34 -14.86
CA GLN A 54 -2.86 -15.54 -15.37
C GLN A 54 -2.23 -16.77 -14.74
N PRO A 55 -1.52 -17.61 -15.52
CA PRO A 55 -0.83 -18.78 -14.97
C PRO A 55 0.31 -18.32 -14.03
N ALA A 56 0.53 -19.06 -12.94
CA ALA A 56 1.58 -18.78 -11.96
C ALA A 56 2.99 -18.74 -12.57
N TYR A 57 3.19 -19.50 -13.66
CA TYR A 57 4.42 -19.49 -14.44
C TYR A 57 4.09 -19.40 -15.93
N VAL A 58 4.57 -18.36 -16.59
CA VAL A 58 4.34 -18.08 -18.03
C VAL A 58 4.88 -19.21 -18.92
N TYR A 59 5.92 -19.91 -18.45
CA TYR A 59 6.58 -21.03 -19.16
C TYR A 59 6.37 -22.38 -18.47
N GLY A 60 5.48 -22.46 -17.47
CA GLY A 60 5.12 -23.73 -16.84
C GLY A 60 4.28 -24.59 -17.78
N SER A 61 4.42 -25.91 -17.70
CA SER A 61 3.54 -26.84 -18.41
C SER A 61 2.08 -26.61 -17.97
N LYS A 62 1.18 -26.42 -18.94
CA LYS A 62 -0.24 -26.20 -18.65
C LYS A 62 -0.84 -27.48 -18.06
N VAL A 63 -1.01 -27.53 -16.74
CA VAL A 63 -1.79 -28.58 -16.10
C VAL A 63 -3.26 -28.36 -16.41
N ASN A 64 -3.84 -29.24 -17.24
CA ASN A 64 -5.27 -29.24 -17.54
C ASN A 64 -6.04 -29.85 -16.36
N PRO A 65 -6.99 -29.13 -15.72
CA PRO A 65 -7.69 -29.63 -14.53
C PRO A 65 -8.73 -30.72 -14.81
N THR A 66 -8.92 -31.17 -16.05
CA THR A 66 -9.97 -32.14 -16.45
C THR A 66 -9.49 -33.59 -16.61
N LYS A 67 -8.40 -34.00 -15.94
CA LYS A 67 -8.00 -35.41 -15.85
C LYS A 67 -7.67 -35.81 -14.42
N ALA A 68 -8.70 -35.93 -13.59
CA ALA A 68 -8.63 -36.60 -12.30
C ALA A 68 -9.95 -37.37 -12.05
N SER A 69 -10.32 -38.25 -12.98
CA SER A 69 -11.29 -39.32 -12.74
C SER A 69 -11.16 -40.36 -13.86
N SER A 70 -10.22 -41.28 -13.71
CA SER A 70 -10.34 -42.64 -14.23
C SER A 70 -9.39 -43.57 -13.49
#